data_AF-B0D5Y7-F1
#
_entry.id   AF-B0D5Y7-F1
#
_cell.length_a   1.000
_cell.length_b   1.000
_cell.length_c   1.000
_cell.angle_alpha   90.00
_cell.angle_beta   90.00
_cell.angle_gamma   90.00
#
_symmetry.space_group_name_H-M   'P 1'
#
loop_
_entity.id
_entity.type
_entity.pdbx_description
1 polymer ?
#
loop_
_entity_poly.entity_id
_entity_poly.type
_entity_poly.pdbx_seq_one_letter_code
_entity_poly.pdbx_strand_id
1 'polypeptide(L)'
;MADDPEAPAHSTTSNLHNGTRAKTDGHGIGRIYFYAVLFFIWAFGVISVGVGAHAWVKSHQEKRAVKAAVVAPTVVSINTHDVDTAGIVVTVACGITAAFSAISALLLFLKHTRFFLAQSIGLCLCAIWIFAGLVAFDFYFHTRSARVTATVGGIAVPQAIINSVEKQLGVTGVYNQLEYLRLVAIIPWFTLLFTIIGSIIFAVSAGKTDTRAPSKSPAPLSYTVDDDGEKEKELSPIEP
;
A
#
# COMPACT_ATOMS: atom_id res chain seq x y z
N MET A 1 34.68 51.64 -65.77
CA MET A 1 33.95 50.37 -65.96
C MET A 1 34.62 49.36 -65.07
N ALA A 2 34.08 48.95 -63.92
CA ALA A 2 33.18 49.55 -62.96
C ALA A 2 33.55 48.80 -61.67
N ASP A 3 33.89 49.53 -60.60
CA ASP A 3 34.26 48.95 -59.31
C ASP A 3 33.01 48.42 -58.60
N ASP A 4 33.01 47.15 -58.23
CA ASP A 4 31.96 46.47 -57.47
C ASP A 4 32.13 46.75 -55.96
N PRO A 5 31.14 47.33 -55.27
CA PRO A 5 31.20 47.53 -53.83
C PRO A 5 30.62 46.32 -53.07
N GLU A 6 31.45 45.79 -52.18
CA GLU A 6 31.14 45.26 -50.83
C GLU A 6 29.70 44.85 -50.51
N ALA A 7 29.51 43.56 -50.31
CA ALA A 7 28.31 42.97 -49.71
C ALA A 7 28.33 43.09 -48.16
N PRO A 8 27.29 43.65 -47.51
CA PRO A 8 27.17 43.59 -46.06
C PRO A 8 26.55 42.27 -45.58
N ALA A 9 27.28 41.58 -44.71
CA ALA A 9 26.81 40.46 -43.94
C ALA A 9 25.72 40.90 -42.93
N HIS A 10 24.49 40.44 -43.12
CA HIS A 10 23.43 40.59 -42.13
C HIS A 10 23.41 39.39 -41.19
N SER A 11 23.91 39.59 -39.97
CA SER A 11 23.75 38.72 -38.82
C SER A 11 22.54 39.13 -37.97
N THR A 12 21.68 38.14 -37.72
CA THR A 12 21.07 37.79 -36.42
C THR A 12 20.45 38.91 -35.56
N THR A 13 19.13 38.90 -35.42
CA THR A 13 18.44 39.05 -34.11
C THR A 13 17.02 38.50 -34.17
N SER A 14 16.83 37.18 -34.00
CA SER A 14 15.53 36.64 -33.58
C SER A 14 15.37 36.87 -32.08
N ASN A 15 14.70 37.97 -31.74
CA ASN A 15 14.45 38.36 -30.37
C ASN A 15 13.61 37.32 -29.63
N LEU A 16 14.18 36.90 -28.49
CA LEU A 16 13.55 36.20 -27.39
C LEU A 16 12.09 36.66 -27.18
N HIS A 17 11.13 35.81 -27.55
CA HIS A 17 9.85 35.82 -26.88
C HIS A 17 10.02 35.03 -25.58
N ASN A 18 10.54 35.75 -24.58
CA ASN A 18 10.67 35.29 -23.20
C ASN A 18 9.26 35.11 -22.62
N GLY A 19 8.66 33.95 -22.91
CA GLY A 19 7.43 33.52 -22.29
C GLY A 19 7.66 33.46 -20.80
N THR A 20 7.11 34.44 -20.08
CA THR A 20 6.86 34.41 -18.64
C THR A 20 5.97 33.23 -18.33
N ARG A 21 6.58 32.04 -18.33
CA ARG A 21 6.00 30.79 -17.85
C ARG A 21 5.92 30.97 -16.35
N ALA A 22 4.77 31.46 -15.90
CA ALA A 22 4.38 31.52 -14.50
C ALA A 22 4.71 30.16 -13.88
N LYS A 23 5.81 30.14 -13.12
CA LYS A 23 6.26 28.99 -12.38
C LYS A 23 5.34 28.92 -11.17
N THR A 24 4.12 28.44 -11.41
CA THR A 24 3.21 28.09 -10.33
C THR A 24 3.94 27.07 -9.49
N ASP A 25 4.15 27.41 -8.22
CA ASP A 25 4.87 26.61 -7.25
C ASP A 25 4.07 25.32 -6.96
N GLY A 26 4.17 24.35 -7.89
CA GLY A 26 3.48 23.06 -7.85
C GLY A 26 3.91 22.15 -6.69
N HIS A 27 4.74 22.65 -5.78
CA HIS A 27 5.24 21.94 -4.61
C HIS A 27 4.15 21.75 -3.54
N GLY A 28 3.17 22.66 -3.46
CA GLY A 28 2.05 22.56 -2.51
C GLY A 28 0.97 21.58 -2.94
N ILE A 29 0.57 21.62 -4.22
CA ILE A 29 -0.56 20.86 -4.75
C ILE A 29 -0.30 19.34 -4.67
N GLY A 30 0.93 18.91 -4.96
CA GLY A 30 1.32 17.50 -4.85
C GLY A 30 1.11 16.91 -3.45
N ARG A 31 1.33 17.70 -2.39
CA ARG A 31 1.20 17.24 -1.00
C ARG A 31 -0.24 17.00 -0.59
N ILE A 32 -1.18 17.80 -1.12
CA ILE A 32 -2.61 17.68 -0.84
C ILE A 32 -3.11 16.30 -1.30
N TYR A 33 -2.68 15.83 -2.48
CA TYR A 33 -3.08 14.52 -2.98
C TYR A 33 -2.57 13.37 -2.10
N PHE A 34 -1.33 13.44 -1.59
CA PHE A 34 -0.82 12.41 -0.68
C PHE A 34 -1.64 12.35 0.62
N TYR A 35 -1.97 13.50 1.20
CA TYR A 35 -2.82 13.54 2.41
C TYR A 35 -4.23 13.02 2.14
N ALA A 36 -4.83 13.40 1.02
CA ALA A 36 -6.17 12.94 0.66
C ALA A 36 -6.21 11.41 0.54
N VAL A 37 -5.25 10.81 -0.17
CA VAL A 37 -5.19 9.35 -0.32
C VAL A 37 -4.93 8.65 1.01
N LEU A 38 -3.99 9.14 1.82
CA LEU A 38 -3.71 8.57 3.15
C LEU A 38 -4.93 8.68 4.08
N PHE A 39 -5.67 9.78 4.00
CA PHE A 39 -6.90 9.99 4.75
C PHE A 39 -7.98 8.98 4.35
N PHE A 40 -8.18 8.73 3.05
CA PHE A 40 -9.14 7.71 2.60
C PHE A 40 -8.71 6.29 3.03
N ILE A 41 -7.43 5.94 2.91
CA ILE A 41 -6.91 4.65 3.41
C ILE A 41 -7.18 4.51 4.90
N TRP A 42 -6.89 5.55 5.69
CA TRP A 42 -7.16 5.58 7.13
C TRP A 42 -8.65 5.43 7.43
N ALA A 43 -9.51 6.24 6.81
CA ALA A 43 -10.94 6.27 7.08
C ALA A 43 -11.60 4.92 6.76
N PHE A 44 -11.36 4.37 5.56
CA PHE A 44 -11.91 3.06 5.19
C PHE A 44 -11.32 1.93 6.03
N GLY A 45 -10.03 1.99 6.39
CA GLY A 45 -9.42 1.02 7.30
C GLY A 45 -10.09 1.03 8.68
N VAL A 46 -10.38 2.19 9.26
CA VAL A 46 -11.11 2.31 10.55
C VAL A 46 -12.55 1.80 10.42
N ILE A 47 -13.24 2.14 9.33
CA ILE A 47 -14.61 1.65 9.08
C ILE A 47 -14.60 0.11 8.96
N SER A 48 -13.64 -0.47 8.22
CA SER A 48 -13.45 -1.93 8.12
C SER A 48 -13.26 -2.58 9.50
N VAL A 49 -12.44 -1.98 10.36
CA VAL A 49 -12.24 -2.48 11.74
C VAL A 49 -13.54 -2.42 12.54
N GLY A 50 -14.28 -1.32 12.44
CA GLY A 50 -15.55 -1.13 13.14
C GLY A 50 -16.60 -2.18 12.74
N VAL A 51 -16.76 -2.44 11.45
CA VAL A 51 -17.72 -3.46 10.98
C VAL A 51 -17.28 -4.88 11.32
N GLY A 52 -15.98 -5.17 11.28
CA GLY A 52 -15.42 -6.46 11.72
C GLY A 52 -15.69 -6.72 13.20
N ALA A 53 -15.46 -5.72 14.05
CA ALA A 53 -15.75 -5.82 15.49
C ALA A 53 -17.26 -5.99 15.77
N HIS A 54 -18.12 -5.25 15.08
CA HIS A 54 -19.56 -5.39 15.21
C HIS A 54 -20.06 -6.79 14.80
N ALA A 55 -19.58 -7.32 13.67
CA ALA A 55 -19.91 -8.68 13.23
C ALA A 55 -19.44 -9.74 14.23
N TRP A 56 -18.27 -9.55 14.83
CA TRP A 56 -17.73 -10.46 15.85
C TRP A 56 -18.61 -10.52 17.10
N VAL A 57 -19.05 -9.36 17.62
CA VAL A 57 -19.96 -9.29 18.77
C VAL A 57 -21.29 -9.96 18.46
N LYS A 58 -21.87 -9.68 17.28
CA LYS A 58 -23.15 -10.25 16.86
C LYS A 58 -23.08 -11.78 16.70
N SER A 59 -22.02 -12.30 16.09
CA SER A 59 -21.75 -13.75 16.00
C SER A 59 -21.71 -14.43 17.38
N HIS A 60 -21.09 -13.77 18.38
CA HIS A 60 -21.06 -14.31 19.75
C HIS A 60 -22.43 -14.26 20.44
N GLN A 61 -23.21 -13.20 20.22
CA GLN A 61 -24.57 -13.09 20.76
C GLN A 61 -25.48 -14.17 20.19
N GLU A 62 -25.44 -14.42 18.88
CA GLU A 62 -26.21 -15.49 18.22
C GLU A 62 -25.81 -16.88 18.74
N LYS A 63 -24.51 -17.16 18.86
CA LYS A 63 -24.02 -18.42 19.46
C LYS A 63 -24.50 -18.61 20.91
N ARG A 64 -24.56 -17.55 21.70
CA ARG A 64 -25.07 -17.59 23.08
C ARG A 64 -26.59 -17.77 23.12
N ALA A 65 -27.33 -17.09 22.26
CA ALA A 65 -28.78 -17.21 22.16
C ALA A 65 -29.20 -18.63 21.77
N VAL A 66 -28.53 -19.23 20.77
CA VAL A 66 -28.78 -20.62 20.37
C VAL A 66 -28.45 -21.58 21.52
N LYS A 67 -27.32 -21.40 22.21
CA LYS A 67 -26.97 -22.23 23.37
C LYS A 67 -27.97 -22.09 24.52
N ALA A 68 -28.57 -20.92 24.71
CA ALA A 68 -29.57 -20.68 25.75
C ALA A 68 -30.95 -21.27 25.40
N ALA A 69 -31.29 -21.35 24.12
CA ALA A 69 -32.56 -21.90 23.65
C ALA A 69 -32.60 -23.44 23.64
N VAL A 70 -31.43 -24.09 23.68
CA VAL A 70 -31.32 -25.55 23.61
C VAL A 70 -31.47 -26.15 25.01
N VAL A 71 -32.51 -26.98 25.21
CA VAL A 71 -32.77 -27.68 26.47
C VAL A 71 -31.78 -28.85 26.64
N ALA A 72 -31.22 -29.01 27.83
CA ALA A 72 -30.40 -30.18 28.18
C ALA A 72 -31.18 -31.49 27.91
N PRO A 73 -30.57 -32.55 27.34
CA PRO A 73 -29.14 -32.87 27.25
C PRO A 73 -28.49 -32.57 25.88
N THR A 74 -29.04 -31.63 25.11
CA THR A 74 -28.56 -31.37 23.74
C THR A 74 -27.32 -30.46 23.75
N VAL A 75 -26.23 -30.89 23.12
CA VAL A 75 -25.01 -30.08 22.92
C VAL A 75 -24.94 -29.68 21.45
N VAL A 76 -25.00 -28.38 21.19
CA VAL A 76 -24.84 -27.82 19.83
C VAL A 76 -23.43 -27.29 19.67
N SER A 77 -22.70 -27.88 18.72
CA SER A 77 -21.39 -27.45 18.29
C SER A 77 -21.50 -26.81 16.90
N ILE A 78 -21.31 -25.49 16.85
CA ILE A 78 -21.28 -24.75 15.58
C ILE A 78 -19.82 -24.51 15.23
N ASN A 79 -19.31 -25.20 14.20
CA ASN A 79 -17.95 -24.99 13.75
C ASN A 79 -17.91 -23.86 12.71
N THR A 80 -17.51 -22.66 13.15
CA THR A 80 -17.31 -21.46 12.31
C THR A 80 -15.85 -21.00 12.30
N HIS A 81 -14.93 -21.85 12.74
CA HIS A 81 -13.55 -21.44 13.05
C HIS A 81 -12.83 -20.82 11.85
N ASP A 82 -13.01 -21.38 10.66
CA ASP A 82 -12.31 -20.95 9.45
C ASP A 82 -12.71 -19.52 9.04
N VAL A 83 -14.02 -19.22 9.03
CA VAL A 83 -14.53 -17.90 8.63
C VAL A 83 -14.25 -16.84 9.69
N ASP A 84 -14.34 -17.21 10.97
CA ASP A 84 -14.04 -16.31 12.09
C ASP A 84 -12.55 -15.92 12.07
N THR A 85 -11.67 -16.91 11.83
CA THR A 85 -10.22 -16.67 11.75
C THR A 85 -9.87 -15.79 10.55
N ALA A 86 -10.42 -16.08 9.36
CA ALA A 86 -10.19 -15.28 8.17
C ALA A 86 -10.69 -13.83 8.35
N GLY A 87 -11.88 -13.65 8.93
CA GLY A 87 -12.45 -12.33 9.20
C GLY A 87 -11.62 -11.52 10.19
N ILE A 88 -11.09 -12.14 11.25
CA ILE A 88 -10.17 -11.50 12.20
C ILE A 88 -8.90 -11.06 11.49
N VAL A 89 -8.30 -11.92 10.66
CA VAL A 89 -7.07 -11.59 9.92
C VAL A 89 -7.29 -10.38 9.01
N VAL A 90 -8.41 -10.32 8.28
CA VAL A 90 -8.76 -9.15 7.44
C VAL A 90 -8.92 -7.89 8.29
N THR A 91 -9.63 -8.00 9.42
CA THR A 91 -9.86 -6.87 10.35
C THR A 91 -8.53 -6.32 10.88
N VAL A 92 -7.62 -7.20 11.30
CA VAL A 92 -6.28 -6.85 11.79
C VAL A 92 -5.45 -6.21 10.67
N ALA A 93 -5.47 -6.77 9.46
CA ALA A 93 -4.76 -6.21 8.30
C ALA A 93 -5.25 -4.79 7.96
N CYS A 94 -6.56 -4.56 7.97
CA CYS A 94 -7.15 -3.22 7.81
C CYS A 94 -6.73 -2.26 8.93
N GLY A 95 -6.70 -2.72 10.18
CA GLY A 95 -6.27 -1.92 11.33
C GLY A 95 -4.79 -1.51 11.25
N ILE A 96 -3.91 -2.45 10.88
CA ILE A 96 -2.48 -2.18 10.64
C ILE A 96 -2.33 -1.17 9.50
N THR A 97 -3.08 -1.33 8.42
CA THR A 97 -3.04 -0.41 7.27
C THR A 97 -3.50 0.99 7.64
N ALA A 98 -4.55 1.12 8.46
CA ALA A 98 -5.01 2.41 8.99
C ALA A 98 -3.95 3.06 9.91
N ALA A 99 -3.32 2.29 10.79
CA ALA A 99 -2.24 2.81 11.62
C ALA A 99 -1.04 3.26 10.77
N PHE A 100 -0.67 2.46 9.77
CA PHE A 100 0.44 2.76 8.86
C PHE A 100 0.17 4.01 8.02
N SER A 101 -1.06 4.22 7.54
CA SER A 101 -1.42 5.43 6.80
C SER A 101 -1.43 6.68 7.69
N ALA A 102 -1.89 6.57 8.94
CA ALA A 102 -1.80 7.66 9.92
C ALA A 102 -0.35 8.04 10.24
N ILE A 103 0.51 7.04 10.48
CA ILE A 103 1.96 7.27 10.70
C ILE A 103 2.58 7.90 9.46
N SER A 104 2.25 7.43 8.26
CA SER A 104 2.75 7.99 7.01
C SER A 104 2.33 9.45 6.83
N ALA A 105 1.08 9.79 7.15
CA ALA A 105 0.59 11.17 7.12
C ALA A 105 1.35 12.06 8.11
N LEU A 106 1.60 11.57 9.33
CA LEU A 106 2.39 12.28 10.33
C LEU A 106 3.83 12.52 9.86
N LEU A 107 4.48 11.52 9.26
CA LEU A 107 5.84 11.66 8.71
C LEU A 107 5.90 12.69 7.58
N LEU A 108 4.88 12.75 6.72
CA LEU A 108 4.76 13.80 5.70
C LEU A 108 4.55 15.19 6.30
N PHE A 109 3.81 15.28 7.40
CA PHE A 109 3.61 16.53 8.13
C PHE A 109 4.94 17.05 8.72
N LEU A 110 5.74 16.14 9.29
CA LEU A 110 7.08 16.40 9.81
C LEU A 110 8.14 16.65 8.71
N LYS A 111 7.73 16.70 7.43
CA LYS A 111 8.60 16.91 6.26
C LYS A 111 9.70 15.84 6.11
N HIS A 112 9.50 14.65 6.68
CA HIS A 112 10.47 13.57 6.60
C HIS A 112 10.34 12.79 5.27
N THR A 113 10.73 13.43 4.17
CA THR A 113 10.54 12.94 2.78
C THR A 113 11.48 11.81 2.38
N ARG A 114 12.47 11.45 3.20
CA ARG A 114 13.44 10.39 2.86
C ARG A 114 12.85 8.98 2.83
N PHE A 115 11.63 8.78 3.34
CA PHE A 115 11.01 7.47 3.45
C PHE A 115 9.93 7.17 2.41
N PHE A 116 9.82 7.93 1.30
CA PHE A 116 8.81 7.67 0.28
C PHE A 116 8.85 6.25 -0.30
N LEU A 117 10.04 5.70 -0.53
CA LEU A 117 10.19 4.34 -1.04
C LEU A 117 9.76 3.29 0.00
N ALA A 118 10.17 3.46 1.26
CA ALA A 118 9.76 2.58 2.35
C ALA A 118 8.25 2.63 2.60
N GLN A 119 7.64 3.81 2.49
CA GLN A 119 6.19 3.99 2.60
C GLN A 119 5.44 3.28 1.46
N SER A 120 5.93 3.37 0.21
CA SER A 120 5.34 2.66 -0.93
C SER A 120 5.41 1.14 -0.74
N ILE A 121 6.59 0.61 -0.37
CA ILE A 121 6.76 -0.82 -0.12
C ILE A 121 5.85 -1.29 1.02
N GLY A 122 5.77 -0.53 2.11
CA GLY A 122 4.89 -0.84 3.24
C GLY A 122 3.41 -0.89 2.84
N LEU A 123 2.93 0.09 2.07
CA LEU A 123 1.56 0.08 1.54
C LEU A 123 1.32 -1.07 0.57
N CYS A 124 2.31 -1.43 -0.26
CA CYS A 124 2.23 -2.56 -1.17
C CYS A 124 2.10 -3.89 -0.40
N LEU A 125 2.91 -4.11 0.63
CA LEU A 125 2.82 -5.28 1.50
C LEU A 125 1.47 -5.33 2.22
N CYS A 126 0.97 -4.20 2.72
CA CYS A 126 -0.36 -4.11 3.32
C CYS A 126 -1.47 -4.46 2.31
N ALA A 127 -1.37 -3.97 1.07
CA ALA A 127 -2.33 -4.29 0.02
C ALA A 127 -2.34 -5.79 -0.31
N ILE A 128 -1.17 -6.42 -0.46
CA ILE A 128 -1.06 -7.86 -0.71
C ILE A 128 -1.65 -8.66 0.46
N TRP A 129 -1.37 -8.25 1.69
CA TRP A 129 -1.92 -8.91 2.89
C TRP A 129 -3.45 -8.79 2.93
N ILE A 130 -3.99 -7.58 2.77
CA ILE A 130 -5.44 -7.35 2.71
C ILE A 130 -6.05 -8.21 1.60
N PHE A 131 -5.49 -8.19 0.39
CA PHE A 131 -5.99 -8.98 -0.74
C PHE A 131 -6.01 -10.47 -0.43
N ALA A 132 -4.92 -11.03 0.10
CA ALA A 132 -4.86 -12.44 0.48
C ALA A 132 -5.91 -12.80 1.53
N GLY A 133 -6.11 -11.92 2.53
CA GLY A 133 -7.14 -12.08 3.55
C GLY A 133 -8.56 -12.03 2.97
N LEU A 134 -8.85 -11.08 2.07
CA LEU A 134 -10.17 -10.97 1.42
C LEU A 134 -10.46 -12.18 0.54
N VAL A 135 -9.51 -12.63 -0.27
CA VAL A 135 -9.70 -13.81 -1.12
C VAL A 135 -9.98 -15.05 -0.28
N ALA A 136 -9.24 -15.26 0.82
CA ALA A 136 -9.49 -16.36 1.74
C ALA A 136 -10.89 -16.23 2.37
N PHE A 137 -11.26 -15.02 2.84
CA PHE A 137 -12.56 -14.75 3.43
C PHE A 137 -13.71 -14.99 2.44
N ASP A 138 -13.63 -14.46 1.22
CA ASP A 138 -14.63 -14.62 0.16
C ASP A 138 -14.77 -16.09 -0.25
N PHE A 139 -13.65 -16.82 -0.34
CA PHE A 139 -13.68 -18.26 -0.59
C PHE A 139 -14.45 -19.02 0.49
N TYR A 140 -14.19 -18.74 1.78
CA TYR A 140 -14.94 -19.37 2.88
C TYR A 140 -16.40 -18.90 2.91
N PHE A 141 -16.67 -17.63 2.62
CA PHE A 141 -18.01 -17.05 2.60
C PHE A 141 -18.91 -17.67 1.53
N HIS A 142 -18.37 -17.95 0.34
CA HIS A 142 -19.12 -18.56 -0.76
C HIS A 142 -19.18 -20.09 -0.69
N THR A 143 -18.10 -20.74 -0.28
CA THR A 143 -17.97 -22.21 -0.37
C THR A 143 -18.48 -22.93 0.86
N ARG A 144 -18.50 -22.27 2.03
CA ARG A 144 -18.88 -22.91 3.29
C ARG A 144 -20.22 -22.38 3.80
N SER A 145 -20.96 -23.27 4.43
CA SER A 145 -22.05 -22.93 5.35
C SER A 145 -21.59 -23.29 6.77
N ALA A 146 -22.15 -22.64 7.78
CA ALA A 146 -21.88 -23.03 9.17
C ALA A 146 -22.31 -24.49 9.36
N ARG A 147 -21.35 -25.39 9.61
CA ARG A 147 -21.69 -26.79 9.90
C ARG A 147 -22.18 -26.85 11.33
N VAL A 148 -23.51 -26.84 11.49
CA VAL A 148 -24.17 -27.03 12.77
C VAL A 148 -24.24 -28.53 13.04
N THR A 149 -23.47 -29.00 14.02
CA THR A 149 -23.61 -30.37 14.53
C THR A 149 -24.28 -30.32 15.90
N ALA A 150 -25.40 -31.04 16.05
CA ALA A 150 -26.08 -31.19 17.32
C ALA A 150 -25.96 -32.64 17.78
N THR A 151 -25.64 -32.85 19.05
CA THR A 151 -25.67 -34.16 19.70
C THR A 151 -26.70 -34.13 20.82
N VAL A 152 -27.58 -35.13 20.88
CA VAL A 152 -28.58 -35.28 21.96
C VAL A 152 -28.21 -36.54 22.73
N GLY A 153 -27.79 -36.41 23.98
CA GLY A 153 -27.39 -37.58 24.79
C GLY A 153 -26.22 -38.37 24.17
N GLY A 154 -25.32 -37.70 23.45
CA GLY A 154 -24.16 -38.33 22.79
C GLY A 154 -24.42 -38.88 21.37
N ILE A 155 -25.67 -38.88 20.90
CA ILE A 155 -26.02 -39.34 19.55
C ILE A 155 -26.08 -38.12 18.61
N ALA A 156 -25.37 -38.20 17.47
CA ALA A 156 -25.41 -37.15 16.46
C ALA A 156 -26.79 -37.08 15.78
N VAL A 157 -27.39 -35.89 15.79
CA VAL A 157 -28.68 -35.65 15.15
C VAL A 157 -28.47 -35.58 13.63
N PRO A 158 -29.29 -36.28 12.81
CA PRO A 158 -29.21 -36.19 11.36
C PRO A 158 -29.42 -34.75 10.86
N GLN A 159 -28.62 -34.33 9.88
CA GLN A 159 -28.65 -32.97 9.32
C GLN A 159 -30.04 -32.56 8.78
N ALA A 160 -30.83 -33.53 8.32
CA ALA A 160 -32.20 -33.28 7.85
C ALA A 160 -33.10 -32.69 8.95
N ILE A 161 -32.94 -33.13 10.20
CA ILE A 161 -33.72 -32.62 11.33
C ILE A 161 -33.21 -31.22 11.70
N ILE A 162 -31.89 -31.02 11.71
CA ILE A 162 -31.26 -29.72 11.98
C ILE A 162 -31.78 -28.67 11.00
N ASN A 163 -31.77 -28.97 9.69
CA ASN A 163 -32.27 -28.05 8.67
C ASN A 163 -33.77 -27.72 8.83
N SER A 164 -34.57 -28.65 9.37
CA SER A 164 -36.00 -28.43 9.64
C SER A 164 -36.20 -27.51 10.84
N VAL A 165 -35.41 -27.70 11.90
CA VAL A 165 -35.42 -26.86 13.11
C VAL A 165 -34.88 -25.47 12.81
N GLU A 166 -33.82 -25.35 12.01
CA GLU A 166 -33.30 -24.07 11.52
C GLU A 166 -34.36 -23.27 10.76
N LYS A 167 -35.12 -23.93 9.87
CA LYS A 167 -36.25 -23.30 9.17
C LYS A 167 -37.36 -22.84 10.11
N GLN A 168 -37.65 -23.60 11.18
CA GLN A 168 -38.66 -23.22 12.17
C GLN A 168 -38.21 -22.05 13.05
N LEU A 169 -36.92 -21.99 13.39
CA LEU A 169 -36.33 -20.92 14.19
C LEU A 169 -36.04 -19.66 13.36
N GLY A 170 -36.15 -19.72 12.04
CA GLY A 170 -35.78 -18.64 11.13
C GLY A 170 -34.29 -18.31 11.14
N VAL A 171 -33.46 -19.22 11.69
CA VAL A 171 -32.00 -19.06 11.74
C VAL A 171 -31.43 -19.79 10.55
N THR A 172 -30.66 -19.07 9.73
CA THR A 172 -30.00 -19.62 8.55
C THR A 172 -28.51 -19.78 8.83
N GLY A 173 -28.00 -21.00 8.67
CA GLY A 173 -26.56 -21.29 8.73
C GLY A 173 -25.80 -20.88 7.45
N VAL A 174 -26.48 -20.27 6.48
CA VAL A 174 -25.88 -19.84 5.22
C VAL A 174 -25.31 -18.43 5.40
N TYR A 175 -23.99 -18.31 5.42
CA TYR A 175 -23.30 -17.05 5.67
C TYR A 175 -23.73 -15.93 4.72
N ASN A 176 -24.09 -16.24 3.47
CA ASN A 176 -24.49 -15.26 2.47
C ASN A 176 -25.82 -14.54 2.76
N GLN A 177 -26.65 -15.07 3.67
CA GLN A 177 -27.92 -14.45 4.08
C GLN A 177 -27.75 -13.51 5.27
N LEU A 178 -26.58 -13.53 5.92
CA LEU A 178 -26.29 -12.68 7.07
C LEU A 178 -25.80 -11.32 6.56
N GLU A 179 -26.67 -10.30 6.62
CA GLU A 179 -26.38 -8.94 6.14
C GLU A 179 -25.10 -8.36 6.75
N TYR A 180 -24.81 -8.71 8.02
CA TYR A 180 -23.62 -8.24 8.71
C TYR A 180 -22.32 -8.83 8.17
N LEU A 181 -22.31 -10.09 7.70
CA LEU A 181 -21.15 -10.66 6.99
C LEU A 181 -20.98 -10.02 5.62
N ARG A 182 -22.08 -9.68 4.94
CA ARG A 182 -22.01 -9.02 3.62
C ARG A 182 -21.35 -7.65 3.70
N LEU A 183 -21.62 -6.87 4.76
CA LEU A 183 -20.93 -5.60 5.00
C LEU A 183 -19.42 -5.79 5.22
N VAL A 184 -19.05 -6.81 6.01
CA VAL A 184 -17.65 -7.15 6.29
C VAL A 184 -16.93 -7.64 5.04
N ALA A 185 -17.62 -8.28 4.09
CA ALA A 185 -17.05 -8.65 2.80
C ALA A 185 -16.78 -7.42 1.93
N ILE A 186 -17.76 -6.52 1.80
CA ILE A 186 -17.72 -5.42 0.82
C ILE A 186 -16.80 -4.27 1.26
N ILE A 187 -16.82 -3.87 2.53
CA ILE A 187 -16.12 -2.66 2.98
C ILE A 187 -14.59 -2.76 2.83
N PRO A 188 -13.92 -3.86 3.22
CA PRO A 188 -12.48 -4.01 3.06
C PRO A 188 -11.98 -3.92 1.61
N TRP A 189 -12.83 -4.21 0.61
CA TRP A 189 -12.45 -4.03 -0.81
C TRP A 189 -12.15 -2.57 -1.14
N PHE A 190 -12.86 -1.61 -0.51
CA PHE A 190 -12.56 -0.20 -0.68
C PHE A 190 -11.21 0.18 -0.04
N THR A 191 -10.93 -0.35 1.15
CA THR A 191 -9.62 -0.18 1.82
C THR A 191 -8.50 -0.69 0.92
N LEU A 192 -8.66 -1.87 0.31
CA LEU A 192 -7.70 -2.42 -0.65
C LEU A 192 -7.48 -1.48 -1.84
N LEU A 193 -8.56 -1.03 -2.48
CA LEU A 193 -8.50 -0.16 -3.65
C LEU A 193 -7.72 1.12 -3.38
N PHE A 194 -8.02 1.81 -2.28
CA PHE A 194 -7.31 3.03 -1.90
C PHE A 194 -5.86 2.75 -1.52
N THR A 195 -5.57 1.61 -0.89
CA THR A 195 -4.20 1.22 -0.52
C THR A 195 -3.34 0.96 -1.76
N ILE A 196 -3.89 0.32 -2.80
CA ILE A 196 -3.22 0.10 -4.09
C ILE A 196 -2.95 1.45 -4.78
N ILE A 197 -3.95 2.32 -4.87
CA ILE A 197 -3.81 3.65 -5.46
C ILE A 197 -2.72 4.45 -4.74
N GLY A 198 -2.72 4.43 -3.40
CA GLY A 198 -1.68 5.04 -2.58
C GLY A 198 -0.30 4.46 -2.86
N SER A 199 -0.16 3.14 -2.87
CA SER A 199 1.10 2.45 -3.18
C SER A 199 1.69 2.92 -4.51
N ILE A 200 0.88 2.98 -5.57
CA ILE A 200 1.31 3.42 -6.92
C ILE A 200 1.73 4.90 -6.91
N ILE A 201 0.91 5.79 -6.32
CA ILE A 201 1.21 7.23 -6.26
C ILE A 201 2.54 7.48 -5.52
N PHE A 202 2.79 6.77 -4.42
CA PHE A 202 4.04 6.87 -3.67
C PHE A 202 5.23 6.28 -4.46
N ALA A 203 5.04 5.15 -5.15
CA ALA A 203 6.08 4.54 -5.99
C ALA A 203 6.55 5.47 -7.12
N VAL A 204 5.59 6.04 -7.87
CA VAL A 204 5.87 6.99 -8.97
C VAL A 204 6.59 8.24 -8.46
N SER A 205 6.26 8.67 -7.25
CA SER A 205 6.87 9.85 -6.63
C SER A 205 8.29 9.58 -6.13
N ALA A 206 8.58 8.36 -5.65
CA ALA A 206 9.92 7.93 -5.27
C ALA A 206 10.87 7.80 -6.49
N GLY A 207 10.35 7.36 -7.65
CA GLY A 207 11.13 7.16 -8.88
C GLY A 207 11.63 8.43 -9.57
N LYS A 208 11.15 9.62 -9.19
CA LYS A 208 11.56 10.90 -9.80
C LYS A 208 12.90 11.44 -9.27
N THR A 209 13.63 10.66 -8.47
CA THR A 209 14.79 11.18 -7.70
C THR A 209 16.13 11.07 -8.42
N ASP A 210 16.26 10.37 -9.56
CA ASP A 210 17.56 10.18 -10.24
C ASP A 210 17.56 10.55 -11.73
N THR A 211 17.57 11.86 -11.97
CA THR A 211 18.31 12.40 -13.12
C THR A 211 19.17 13.57 -12.64
N ARG A 212 19.94 13.35 -11.57
CA ARG A 212 21.15 14.15 -11.36
C ARG A 212 22.16 13.67 -12.40
N ALA A 213 22.34 14.47 -13.44
CA ALA A 213 23.45 14.30 -14.37
C ALA A 213 24.75 14.08 -13.56
N PRO A 214 25.64 13.16 -13.98
CA PRO A 214 26.94 13.03 -13.36
C PRO A 214 27.62 14.40 -13.41
N SER A 215 27.80 14.99 -12.23
CA SER A 215 28.50 16.26 -12.07
C SER A 215 29.93 16.07 -12.57
N LYS A 216 30.18 16.60 -13.76
CA LYS A 216 31.45 17.13 -14.26
C LYS A 216 32.64 16.17 -14.20
N SER A 217 33.08 15.79 -15.41
CA SER A 217 34.42 15.32 -15.76
C SER A 217 35.51 15.80 -14.80
N PRO A 218 36.40 14.92 -14.30
CA PRO A 218 37.63 15.37 -13.66
C PRO A 218 38.39 16.29 -14.63
N ALA A 219 38.93 17.38 -14.10
CA ALA A 219 39.69 18.38 -14.84
C ALA A 219 40.88 17.72 -15.58
N PRO A 220 41.30 18.21 -16.75
CA PRO A 220 42.51 17.74 -17.40
C PRO A 220 43.71 18.09 -16.52
N LEU A 221 44.46 17.06 -16.12
CA LEU A 221 45.80 17.22 -15.55
C LEU A 221 46.68 17.93 -16.59
N SER A 222 46.93 19.21 -16.35
CA SER A 222 48.00 19.95 -17.02
C SER A 222 49.33 19.39 -16.50
N TYR A 223 49.96 18.51 -17.27
CA TYR A 223 51.34 18.13 -17.03
C TYR A 223 52.22 19.31 -17.52
N THR A 224 52.87 20.01 -16.60
CA THR A 224 54.05 20.80 -16.95
C THR A 224 55.20 19.80 -17.04
N VAL A 225 55.74 19.62 -18.25
CA VAL A 225 57.04 18.96 -18.42
C VAL A 225 58.06 19.91 -17.82
N ASP A 226 58.58 19.55 -16.66
CA ASP A 226 59.80 20.17 -16.12
C ASP A 226 60.96 19.73 -17.04
N ASP A 227 61.57 20.73 -17.67
CA ASP A 227 62.73 20.65 -18.54
C ASP A 227 63.98 20.49 -17.65
N ASP A 228 64.30 19.24 -17.34
CA ASP A 228 65.46 18.88 -16.52
C ASP A 228 66.75 18.97 -17.35
N GLY A 229 67.32 20.18 -17.37
CA GLY A 229 68.60 20.47 -18.00
C GLY A 229 69.72 19.54 -17.53
N GLU A 230 70.31 18.83 -18.49
CA GLU A 230 71.55 18.07 -18.36
C GLU A 230 72.66 18.96 -17.77
N LYS A 231 73.20 18.56 -16.62
CA LYS A 231 74.51 19.00 -16.14
C LYS A 231 75.49 17.86 -16.32
N GLU A 232 76.30 17.95 -17.37
CA GLU A 232 77.56 17.24 -17.53
C GLU A 232 78.39 17.42 -16.25
N LYS A 233 78.76 16.29 -15.62
CA LYS A 233 79.85 16.26 -14.63
C LYS A 233 81.11 15.82 -15.34
N GLU A 234 82.04 16.76 -15.45
CA GLU A 234 83.45 16.55 -15.77
C GLU A 234 84.05 15.41 -14.93
N LEU A 235 84.63 14.47 -15.67
CA LEU A 235 85.46 13.39 -15.20
C LEU A 235 86.90 13.93 -15.06
N SER A 236 87.47 13.88 -13.86
CA SER A 236 88.92 14.09 -13.68
C SER A 236 89.59 12.88 -13.00
N PRO A 237 90.86 12.61 -13.35
CA PRO A 237 91.44 11.27 -13.33
C PRO A 237 92.12 10.92 -12.01
N ILE A 238 92.05 9.63 -11.67
CA ILE A 238 92.78 8.99 -10.57
C ILE A 238 94.24 8.81 -11.01
N GLU A 239 95.18 9.41 -10.27
CA GLU A 239 96.60 9.05 -10.32
C GLU A 239 96.95 8.10 -9.15
N PRO A 240 97.98 7.24 -9.34
CA PRO A 240 98.19 5.98 -8.60
C PRO A 240 98.78 6.11 -7.19
#